data_AF-A0A2P5NCW6-F1
#
_entry.id   AF-A0A2P5NCW6-F1
#
_cell.length_a   1.000
_cell.length_b   1.000
_cell.length_c   1.000
_cell.angle_alpha   90.00
_cell.angle_beta   90.00
_cell.angle_gamma   90.00
#
_symmetry.space_group_name_H-M   'P 1'
#
loop_
_entity.id
_entity.type
_entity.pdbx_description
1 polymer ?
#
loop_
_entity_poly.entity_id
_entity_poly.type
_entity_poly.pdbx_seq_one_letter_code
_entity_poly.pdbx_strand_id
1 'polypeptide(L)'
;MLTVALKLTNIHVIDKNREVRLIQVRYDPDLDGKEVGMLGRIFGDTLPEADYNIMLKEDKTESGFLVNVAPSQSDDIDSDEDASAELIRLLHKTIDEKIINRQ
;
A
#
# COMPACT_ATOMS: atom_id res chain seq x y z
N MET A 1 -1.47 -12.47 -2.14
CA MET A 1 -1.94 -11.78 -0.92
C MET A 1 -1.85 -10.27 -1.07
N LEU A 2 -0.68 -9.71 -1.42
CA LEU A 2 -0.51 -8.26 -1.61
C LEU A 2 -1.56 -7.60 -2.54
N THR A 3 -1.80 -8.13 -3.74
CA THR A 3 -2.81 -7.60 -4.66
C THR A 3 -4.24 -7.62 -4.07
N VAL A 4 -4.53 -8.56 -3.18
CA VAL A 4 -5.84 -8.64 -2.52
C VAL A 4 -5.92 -7.60 -1.41
N ALA A 5 -4.85 -7.42 -0.63
CA ALA A 5 -4.78 -6.38 0.39
C ALA A 5 -4.95 -4.98 -0.23
N LEU A 6 -4.26 -4.69 -1.34
CA LEU A 6 -4.40 -3.42 -2.07
C LEU A 6 -5.85 -3.15 -2.48
N LYS A 7 -6.60 -4.17 -2.90
CA LYS A 7 -8.02 -4.04 -3.28
C LYS A 7 -8.97 -3.83 -2.09
N LEU A 8 -8.55 -4.19 -0.88
CA LEU A 8 -9.34 -4.04 0.34
C LEU A 8 -9.06 -2.72 1.06
N THR A 9 -8.12 -1.94 0.54
CA THR A 9 -7.69 -0.63 1.02
C THR A 9 -7.98 0.43 -0.03
N ASN A 10 -7.92 1.70 0.35
CA ASN A 10 -8.03 2.85 -0.55
C ASN A 10 -6.74 3.09 -1.36
N ILE A 11 -6.13 2.00 -1.85
CA ILE A 11 -4.87 2.00 -2.60
C ILE A 11 -5.14 1.49 -4.01
N HIS A 12 -4.91 2.34 -5.00
CA HIS A 12 -5.10 2.04 -6.40
C HIS A 12 -3.79 1.64 -7.05
N VAL A 13 -3.77 0.52 -7.79
CA VAL A 13 -2.60 0.15 -8.60
C VAL A 13 -2.60 0.99 -9.87
N ILE A 14 -1.57 1.82 -10.03
CA ILE A 14 -1.36 2.68 -11.21
C ILE A 14 -0.67 1.88 -12.30
N ASP A 15 0.45 1.25 -11.96
CA ASP A 15 1.25 0.44 -12.89
C ASP A 15 1.81 -0.79 -12.19
N LYS A 16 2.06 -1.84 -12.97
CA LYS A 16 2.69 -3.07 -12.49
C LYS A 16 3.74 -3.55 -13.49
N ASN A 17 5.00 -3.32 -13.14
CA ASN A 17 6.12 -3.88 -13.88
C ASN A 17 6.59 -5.19 -13.22
N ARG A 18 6.28 -6.30 -13.88
CA ARG A 18 6.64 -7.65 -13.39
C ARG A 18 8.12 -7.97 -13.54
N GLU A 19 8.81 -7.38 -14.51
CA GLU A 19 10.22 -7.67 -14.79
C GLU A 19 11.12 -7.11 -13.67
N VAL A 20 10.85 -5.88 -13.23
CA VAL A 20 11.57 -5.25 -12.11
C VAL A 20 10.89 -5.43 -10.75
N ARG A 21 9.79 -6.21 -10.70
CA ARG A 21 9.01 -6.48 -9.48
C ARG A 21 8.58 -5.20 -8.75
N LEU A 22 8.17 -4.21 -9.52
CA LEU A 22 7.71 -2.91 -9.07
C LEU A 22 6.19 -2.81 -9.28
N ILE A 23 5.49 -2.32 -8.27
CA ILE A 23 4.07 -1.98 -8.32
C ILE A 23 3.96 -0.52 -7.92
N GLN A 24 3.54 0.33 -8.85
CA GLN A 24 3.24 1.72 -8.54
C GLN A 24 1.78 1.81 -8.10
N VAL A 25 1.55 2.48 -6.98
CA VAL A 25 0.23 2.61 -6.36
C VAL A 25 -0.04 4.07 -5.96
N ARG A 26 -1.31 4.47 -5.93
CA ARG A 26 -1.78 5.74 -5.35
C ARG A 26 -2.59 5.45 -4.11
N TYR A 27 -2.28 6.09 -3.00
CA TYR A 27 -3.21 6.17 -1.88
C TYR A 27 -4.12 7.39 -2.09
N ASP A 28 -5.44 7.18 -2.06
CA ASP A 28 -6.44 8.23 -2.24
C ASP A 28 -7.52 8.10 -1.14
N PRO A 29 -7.50 8.98 -0.12
CA PRO A 29 -8.45 8.93 0.99
C PRO A 29 -9.87 9.35 0.58
N ASP A 30 -10.03 10.11 -0.51
CA ASP A 30 -11.30 10.71 -0.96
C ASP A 30 -12.13 9.78 -1.86
N LEU A 31 -11.57 8.66 -2.34
CA LEU A 31 -12.31 7.62 -3.06
C LEU A 31 -13.32 6.84 -2.21
N ASP A 32 -13.48 7.20 -0.94
CA ASP A 32 -14.50 6.72 0.02
C ASP A 32 -15.96 6.91 -0.45
N GLY A 33 -16.18 7.57 -1.59
CA GLY A 33 -17.49 7.72 -2.27
C GLY A 33 -17.96 6.53 -3.11
N LYS A 34 -17.14 5.49 -3.31
CA LYS A 34 -17.55 4.25 -4.02
C LYS A 34 -17.36 3.02 -3.14
N GLU A 35 -18.29 2.76 -2.23
CA GLU A 35 -18.57 1.44 -1.60
C GLU A 35 -17.38 0.53 -1.20
N VAL A 36 -16.18 1.04 -0.96
CA VAL A 36 -15.04 0.26 -0.44
C VAL A 36 -14.83 0.64 1.02
N GLY A 37 -15.77 0.19 1.86
CA GLY A 37 -15.62 -0.05 3.30
C GLY A 37 -15.16 1.11 4.18
N MET A 38 -15.97 1.45 5.18
CA MET A 38 -15.69 2.29 6.38
C MET A 38 -14.30 2.16 7.06
N LEU A 39 -13.46 1.20 6.66
CA LEU A 39 -12.10 1.01 7.15
C LEU A 39 -11.14 2.12 6.66
N GLY A 40 -11.36 2.69 5.47
CA GLY A 40 -10.60 3.86 4.99
C GLY A 40 -10.63 5.01 6.00
N ARG A 41 -11.80 5.29 6.59
CA ARG A 41 -12.00 6.34 7.60
C ARG A 41 -11.38 6.10 8.97
N ILE A 42 -11.13 4.85 9.39
CA ILE A 42 -10.56 4.57 10.71
C ILE A 42 -9.02 4.59 10.66
N PHE A 43 -8.44 4.43 9.46
CA PHE A 43 -6.99 4.29 9.26
C PHE A 43 -6.39 5.34 8.32
N GLY A 44 -7.21 6.15 7.67
CA GLY A 44 -6.83 7.06 6.59
C GLY A 44 -6.65 8.53 6.97
N ASP A 45 -6.87 8.90 8.22
CA ASP A 45 -6.72 10.29 8.70
C ASP A 45 -5.25 10.76 8.78
N THR A 46 -4.27 9.91 8.46
CA THR A 46 -2.84 10.24 8.62
C THR A 46 -1.95 9.97 7.41
N LEU A 47 -2.48 9.40 6.33
CA LEU A 47 -1.69 9.15 5.12
C LEU A 47 -1.97 10.29 4.12
N PRO A 48 -0.96 11.06 3.67
CA PRO A 48 -1.17 12.01 2.59
C PRO A 48 -1.57 11.25 1.31
N GLU A 49 -2.46 11.85 0.50
CA GLU A 49 -2.68 11.38 -0.86
C GLU A 49 -1.37 11.47 -1.63
N ALA A 50 -0.85 10.31 -2.04
CA ALA A 50 0.46 10.24 -2.69
C ALA A 50 0.64 8.97 -3.51
N ASP A 51 1.57 9.05 -4.46
CA ASP A 51 2.00 7.93 -5.26
C ASP A 51 3.17 7.21 -4.60
N TYR A 52 3.09 5.89 -4.45
CA TYR A 52 4.09 5.04 -3.85
C TYR A 52 4.54 3.92 -4.79
N ASN A 53 5.82 3.60 -4.72
CA ASN A 53 6.48 2.49 -5.38
C ASN A 53 6.65 1.34 -4.39
N ILE A 54 5.98 0.22 -4.66
CA ILE A 54 6.13 -1.03 -3.91
C ILE A 54 7.08 -1.96 -4.67
N MET A 55 8.24 -2.23 -4.10
CA MET A 55 9.24 -3.16 -4.62
C MET A 55 9.18 -4.51 -3.90
N LEU A 56 9.10 -5.59 -4.67
CA LEU A 56 9.09 -6.95 -4.14
C LEU A 56 10.45 -7.63 -4.37
N LYS A 57 11.17 -7.92 -3.28
CA LYS A 57 12.38 -8.74 -3.31
C LYS A 57 12.04 -10.15 -2.80
N GLU A 58 12.56 -11.17 -3.48
CA GLU A 58 12.46 -12.54 -2.93
C GLU A 58 13.33 -12.61 -1.69
N ASP A 59 12.74 -13.11 -0.60
CA ASP A 59 13.53 -13.53 0.54
C ASP A 59 14.15 -14.89 0.20
N LYS A 60 15.49 -14.96 0.19
CA LYS A 60 16.20 -16.22 -0.12
C LYS A 60 16.23 -17.18 1.05
N THR A 61 15.88 -16.71 2.25
CA THR A 61 15.97 -17.43 3.52
C THR A 61 14.60 -17.88 4.02
N GLU A 62 13.53 -17.17 3.69
CA GLU A 62 12.15 -17.53 4.03
C GLU A 62 11.28 -17.69 2.78
N SER A 63 10.24 -18.53 2.83
CA SER A 63 9.28 -18.69 1.73
C SER A 63 8.35 -17.47 1.61
N GLY A 64 8.92 -16.30 1.29
CA GLY A 64 8.24 -15.02 1.32
C GLY A 64 8.82 -13.97 0.37
N PHE A 65 8.18 -12.80 0.36
CA PHE A 65 8.65 -11.61 -0.36
C PHE A 65 8.88 -10.50 0.66
N LEU A 66 10.04 -9.86 0.58
CA LEU A 66 10.31 -8.58 1.24
C LEU A 66 9.62 -7.48 0.45
N VAL A 67 8.73 -6.76 1.12
CA VAL A 67 7.99 -5.61 0.56
C VAL A 67 8.69 -4.34 1.01
N ASN A 68 9.18 -3.54 0.05
CA ASN A 68 9.69 -2.20 0.32
C ASN A 68 8.74 -1.19 -0.32
N VAL A 69 8.47 -0.09 0.38
CA VAL A 69 7.64 0.99 -0.11
C VAL A 69 8.47 2.27 -0.07
N ALA A 70 8.37 3.08 -1.12
CA ALA A 70 8.96 4.40 -1.18
C ALA A 70 8.03 5.34 -1.96
N PRO A 71 8.07 6.67 -1.77
CA PRO A 71 7.35 7.62 -2.62
C PRO A 71 7.78 7.51 -4.10
N SER A 72 6.87 7.71 -5.05
CA SER A 72 7.14 7.50 -6.48
C SER A 72 7.92 8.63 -7.13
N GLN A 73 7.67 9.87 -6.72
CA GLN A 73 8.41 11.07 -7.07
C GLN A 73 8.18 12.10 -5.96
N SER A 74 9.25 12.50 -5.27
CA SER A 74 9.26 13.67 -4.40
C SER A 74 9.88 14.83 -5.17
N ASP A 75 9.18 15.35 -6.18
CA ASP A 75 9.56 16.62 -6.81
C ASP A 75 9.16 17.83 -5.94
N ASP A 76 8.30 17.61 -4.94
CA ASP A 76 8.06 18.57 -3.86
C ASP A 76 9.02 18.29 -2.70
N ILE A 77 10.10 19.07 -2.67
CA ILE A 77 11.14 19.10 -1.63
C ILE A 77 10.54 19.47 -0.24
N ASP A 78 9.26 19.85 -0.17
CA ASP A 78 8.55 20.29 1.03
C ASP A 78 7.57 19.26 1.64
N SER A 79 7.46 18.04 1.09
CA SER A 79 6.63 16.99 1.70
C SER A 79 7.43 16.18 2.73
N ASP A 80 7.56 16.71 3.95
CA ASP A 80 8.27 16.11 5.09
C ASP A 80 7.67 14.77 5.61
N GLU A 81 6.56 14.30 5.05
CA GLU A 81 5.86 13.09 5.53
C GLU A 81 6.08 11.88 4.60
N ASP A 82 7.19 11.18 4.80
CA ASP A 82 7.38 9.83 4.26
C ASP A 82 6.45 8.83 4.96
N ALA A 83 5.26 8.67 4.40
CA ALA A 83 4.22 7.78 4.90
C ALA A 83 4.41 6.29 4.50
N SER A 84 5.57 5.93 3.93
CA SER A 84 5.84 4.57 3.45
C SER A 84 5.71 3.52 4.54
N ALA A 85 6.10 3.85 5.78
CA ALA A 85 6.00 2.96 6.93
C ALA A 85 4.54 2.68 7.33
N GLU A 86 3.66 3.67 7.24
CA GLU A 86 2.23 3.50 7.51
C GLU A 86 1.55 2.68 6.41
N LEU A 87 1.92 2.88 5.15
CA LEU A 87 1.44 2.05 4.04
C LEU A 87 1.78 0.56 4.27
N ILE A 88 3.02 0.27 4.68
CA ILE A 88 3.44 -1.10 5.02
C ILE A 88 2.60 -1.65 6.18
N ARG A 89 2.40 -0.88 7.26
CA ARG A 89 1.58 -1.32 8.40
C ARG A 89 0.13 -1.60 7.99
N LEU A 90 -0.48 -0.75 7.17
CA LEU A 90 -1.83 -0.94 6.66
C LEU A 90 -1.94 -2.24 5.85
N LEU A 91 -0.97 -2.50 4.98
CA LEU A 91 -0.92 -3.73 4.18
C LEU A 91 -0.76 -4.98 5.05
N HIS A 92 0.19 -4.97 6.00
CA HIS A 92 0.39 -6.09 6.93
C HIS A 92 -0.86 -6.39 7.75
N LYS A 93 -1.47 -5.36 8.32
CA LYS A 93 -2.71 -5.49 9.11
C LYS A 93 -3.86 -6.01 8.27
N THR A 94 -4.04 -5.50 7.06
CA THR A 94 -5.09 -5.96 6.14
C THR A 94 -4.90 -7.43 5.77
N ILE A 95 -3.66 -7.84 5.51
CA ILE A 95 -3.32 -9.25 5.25
C ILE A 95 -3.67 -10.09 6.48
N ASP A 96 -3.22 -9.70 7.67
CA ASP A 96 -3.45 -10.45 8.89
C ASP A 96 -4.94 -10.59 9.21
N GLU A 97 -5.67 -9.48 9.30
CA GLU A 97 -7.06 -9.48 9.76
C GLU A 97 -8.06 -9.96 8.72
N LYS A 98 -7.86 -9.64 7.43
CA LYS A 98 -8.87 -9.87 6.39
C LYS A 98 -8.55 -11.02 5.45
N ILE A 99 -7.29 -11.45 5.38
CA ILE A 99 -6.87 -12.54 4.50
C ILE A 99 -6.51 -13.79 5.30
N ILE A 100 -5.69 -13.67 6.36
CA ILE A 100 -5.23 -14.81 7.17
C ILE A 100 -6.27 -15.16 8.22
N ASN A 101 -6.62 -14.22 9.09
CA ASN A 101 -7.52 -14.40 10.24
C ASN A 101 -8.97 -14.05 9.90
N ARG A 102 -9.42 -14.38 8.69
CA ARG A 102 -10.76 -14.09 8.20
C ARG A 102 -11.79 -14.96 8.94
N GLN A 103 -12.20 -14.54 10.13
CA GLN A 103 -13.35 -15.09 10.85
C GLN A 103 -14.66 -14.53 10.29
#